data_AF-A0A9Q9F913-F1
#
_entry.id   AF-A0A9Q9F913-F1
#
_cell.length_a   1.000
_cell.length_b   1.000
_cell.length_c   1.000
_cell.angle_alpha   90.00
_cell.angle_beta   90.00
_cell.angle_gamma   90.00
#
_symmetry.space_group_name_H-M   'P 1'
#
loop_
_entity.id
_entity.type
_entity.pdbx_description
1 polymer ?
#
loop_
_entity_poly.entity_id
_entity_poly.type
_entity_poly.pdbx_seq_one_letter_code
_entity_poly.pdbx_strand_id
1 'polypeptide(L)'
;MDSRQNLVDKIDIFFLLKQQKLVTKEELRVLLPTQSYEDYNVNYYRRRIPEVFDRNIKKEWFIYRYLDDSFYDEKRKAIQNIYTFKVDGPCIIARNLPEDMPGSVICSTLLKCEDLERFWIQQQSSQNGFSRTCYIILKKEASVEDSIKFMKSIFDRGLGIEIEEFDVSGVKEPEILPGGGDYSMARSIFDSMCKIFDINEEEVLKKYSLTLGNTSVNQNTAEFICGALRNIFLYCYTCAHQYDDPLEMMMGCRNHKETDAASRRREFLCNYRGFGYLSAKTKEEELNNMTTIVNENHYKCGFCGKSFESEKFIFNHFNNKHESEIKRIEKNIEDFKKFLSRIDCFMLSIVEGTDDDRVPRFLLPNIKDDRIVYDMGSVFSGEISIGK
;
A
#
# COMPACT_ATOMS: atom_id res chain seq x y z
N MET A 1 -17.24 30.95 23.50
CA MET A 1 -17.30 30.77 22.03
C MET A 1 -16.57 29.49 21.72
N ASP A 2 -17.25 28.55 21.08
CA ASP A 2 -16.79 27.18 20.90
C ASP A 2 -15.60 27.15 19.93
N SER A 3 -14.42 26.78 20.42
CA SER A 3 -13.18 26.77 19.63
C SER A 3 -13.27 25.84 18.41
N ARG A 4 -14.25 24.92 18.39
CA ARG A 4 -14.55 24.06 17.23
C ARG A 4 -15.19 24.83 16.07
N GLN A 5 -15.96 25.88 16.33
CA GLN A 5 -16.64 26.65 15.29
C GLN A 5 -15.62 27.41 14.40
N ASN A 6 -14.52 27.91 14.98
CA ASN A 6 -13.51 28.72 14.28
C ASN A 6 -12.57 27.93 13.35
N LEU A 7 -12.54 26.59 13.43
CA LEU A 7 -11.70 25.74 12.58
C LEU A 7 -12.36 25.42 11.23
N VAL A 8 -13.69 25.31 11.22
CA VAL A 8 -14.51 25.00 10.03
C VAL A 8 -14.40 26.09 8.97
N ASP A 9 -14.29 27.35 9.38
CA ASP A 9 -14.20 28.50 8.46
C ASP A 9 -12.84 28.63 7.74
N LYS A 10 -11.85 27.80 8.08
CA LYS A 10 -10.47 27.94 7.58
C LYS A 10 -10.03 26.78 6.68
N ILE A 11 -10.73 25.64 6.71
CA ILE A 11 -10.40 24.45 5.92
C ILE A 11 -11.25 24.46 4.66
N ASP A 12 -10.62 24.32 3.49
CA ASP A 12 -11.31 24.12 2.21
C ASP A 12 -10.98 22.75 1.61
N ILE A 13 -11.72 22.38 0.56
CA ILE A 13 -11.56 21.10 -0.11
C ILE A 13 -10.17 20.93 -0.75
N PHE A 14 -9.56 22.00 -1.24
CA PHE A 14 -8.23 21.94 -1.88
C PHE A 14 -7.13 21.71 -0.86
N PHE A 15 -7.27 22.28 0.35
CA PHE A 15 -6.40 21.97 1.47
C PHE A 15 -6.45 20.48 1.81
N LEU A 16 -7.64 19.90 1.95
CA LEU A 16 -7.80 18.47 2.25
C LEU A 16 -7.25 17.56 1.15
N LEU A 17 -7.43 17.93 -0.12
CA LEU A 17 -6.87 17.19 -1.26
C LEU A 17 -5.33 17.21 -1.30
N LYS A 18 -4.68 18.19 -0.65
CA LYS A 18 -3.22 18.28 -0.55
C LYS A 18 -2.64 17.51 0.64
N GLN A 19 -3.47 17.02 1.56
CA GLN A 19 -3.00 16.31 2.74
C GLN A 19 -2.51 14.90 2.39
N GLN A 20 -1.57 14.39 3.18
CA GLN A 20 -1.07 13.02 3.03
C GLN A 20 -2.02 11.95 3.57
N LYS A 21 -3.02 12.36 4.35
CA LYS A 21 -3.96 11.47 5.03
C LYS A 21 -5.37 11.74 4.55
N LEU A 22 -6.04 10.72 4.05
CA LEU A 22 -7.44 10.75 3.66
C LEU A 22 -8.29 10.94 4.91
N VAL A 23 -9.25 11.87 4.90
CA VAL A 23 -10.23 11.98 6.00
C VAL A 23 -11.35 10.95 5.87
N THR A 24 -11.96 10.54 6.97
CA THR A 24 -13.14 9.66 6.97
C THR A 24 -14.40 10.39 6.53
N LYS A 25 -15.48 9.64 6.26
CA LYS A 25 -16.76 10.25 5.88
C LYS A 25 -17.30 11.14 6.98
N GLU A 26 -17.17 10.68 8.23
CA GLU A 26 -17.60 11.42 9.40
C GLU A 26 -16.75 12.69 9.62
N GLU A 27 -15.43 12.58 9.45
CA GLU A 27 -14.53 13.73 9.55
C GLU A 27 -14.84 14.78 8.49
N LEU A 28 -15.06 14.38 7.24
CA LEU A 28 -15.44 15.32 6.18
C LEU A 28 -16.78 15.98 6.49
N ARG A 29 -17.76 15.23 7.02
CA ARG A 29 -19.07 15.78 7.40
C ARG A 29 -18.95 16.89 8.46
N VAL A 30 -18.00 16.74 9.39
CA VAL A 30 -17.73 17.76 10.43
C VAL A 30 -16.96 18.95 9.85
N LEU A 31 -15.96 18.69 9.00
CA LEU A 31 -15.08 19.73 8.45
C LEU A 31 -15.74 20.56 7.34
N LEU A 32 -16.47 19.90 6.44
CA LEU A 32 -17.02 20.45 5.21
C LEU A 32 -18.40 19.82 4.91
N PRO A 33 -19.44 20.15 5.70
CA PRO A 33 -20.74 19.46 5.68
C PRO A 33 -21.49 19.54 4.33
N THR A 34 -21.14 20.48 3.46
CA THR A 34 -21.75 20.67 2.14
C THR A 34 -21.05 19.88 1.03
N GLN A 35 -19.88 19.29 1.30
CA GLN A 35 -19.10 18.57 0.31
C GLN A 35 -19.50 17.09 0.25
N SER A 36 -19.55 16.53 -0.96
CA SER A 36 -19.73 15.08 -1.13
C SER A 36 -18.44 14.35 -0.75
N TYR A 37 -18.57 13.34 0.11
CA TYR A 37 -17.45 12.46 0.44
C TYR A 37 -16.99 11.64 -0.76
N GLU A 38 -17.94 11.21 -1.60
CA GLU A 38 -17.67 10.42 -2.79
C GLU A 38 -16.83 11.23 -3.80
N ASP A 39 -17.17 12.50 -4.03
CA ASP A 39 -16.39 13.40 -4.89
C ASP A 39 -15.02 13.71 -4.30
N TYR A 40 -14.95 13.99 -2.99
CA TYR A 40 -13.69 14.20 -2.28
C TYR A 40 -12.76 12.99 -2.43
N ASN A 41 -13.27 11.79 -2.16
CA ASN A 41 -12.53 10.54 -2.19
C ASN A 41 -11.95 10.25 -3.58
N VAL A 42 -12.77 10.40 -4.64
CA VAL A 42 -12.32 10.23 -6.04
C VAL A 42 -11.21 11.23 -6.39
N ASN A 43 -11.38 12.50 -6.02
CA ASN A 43 -10.36 13.52 -6.32
C ASN A 43 -9.08 13.34 -5.49
N TYR A 44 -9.19 12.86 -4.25
CA TYR A 44 -8.03 12.52 -3.42
C TYR A 44 -7.21 11.42 -4.10
N TYR A 45 -7.84 10.31 -4.48
CA TYR A 45 -7.15 9.21 -5.16
C TYR A 45 -6.57 9.59 -6.52
N ARG A 46 -7.31 10.38 -7.32
CA ARG A 46 -6.83 10.89 -8.62
C ARG A 46 -5.52 11.67 -8.51
N ARG A 47 -5.31 12.37 -7.40
CA ARG A 47 -4.07 13.08 -7.12
C ARG A 47 -3.02 12.17 -6.48
N ARG A 48 -3.41 11.39 -5.48
CA ARG A 48 -2.50 10.68 -4.59
C ARG A 48 -1.85 9.45 -5.22
N ILE A 49 -2.59 8.68 -6.00
CA ILE A 49 -2.10 7.44 -6.61
C ILE A 49 -0.96 7.70 -7.61
N PRO A 50 -1.07 8.65 -8.56
CA PRO A 50 0.05 9.02 -9.42
C PRO A 50 1.28 9.51 -8.62
N GLU A 51 1.07 10.32 -7.57
CA GLU A 51 2.18 10.79 -6.72
C GLU A 51 2.93 9.65 -6.04
N VAL A 52 2.20 8.66 -5.51
CA VAL A 52 2.79 7.47 -4.88
C VAL A 52 3.51 6.60 -5.92
N PHE A 53 2.93 6.42 -7.10
CA PHE A 53 3.58 5.71 -8.19
C PHE A 53 4.90 6.38 -8.61
N ASP A 54 4.88 7.67 -8.93
CA ASP A 54 6.06 8.40 -9.40
C ASP A 54 7.20 8.41 -8.37
N ARG A 55 6.85 8.47 -7.08
CA ARG A 55 7.83 8.41 -5.98
C ARG A 55 8.49 7.03 -5.84
N ASN A 56 7.79 5.96 -6.17
CA ASN A 56 8.23 4.59 -5.85
C ASN A 56 8.57 3.73 -7.06
N ILE A 57 8.24 4.11 -8.30
CA ILE A 57 8.44 3.29 -9.52
C ILE A 57 9.89 2.83 -9.74
N LYS A 58 10.88 3.56 -9.17
CA LYS A 58 12.31 3.21 -9.26
C LYS A 58 12.83 2.38 -8.09
N LYS A 59 12.01 2.14 -7.06
CA LYS A 59 12.41 1.37 -5.88
C LYS A 59 12.25 -0.12 -6.16
N GLU A 60 13.28 -0.91 -5.82
CA GLU A 60 13.31 -2.36 -6.04
C GLU A 60 12.09 -3.08 -5.44
N TRP A 61 11.69 -2.75 -4.22
CA TRP A 61 10.53 -3.38 -3.58
C TRP A 61 9.21 -3.09 -4.32
N PHE A 62 9.09 -1.91 -4.93
CA PHE A 62 7.87 -1.50 -5.64
C PHE A 62 7.80 -2.21 -6.99
N ILE A 63 8.93 -2.27 -7.71
CA ILE A 63 9.05 -3.01 -8.96
C ILE A 63 8.69 -4.47 -8.72
N TYR A 64 9.34 -5.10 -7.73
CA TYR A 64 9.11 -6.50 -7.39
C TYR A 64 7.65 -6.78 -7.00
N ARG A 65 7.01 -5.90 -6.22
CA ARG A 65 5.65 -6.15 -5.74
C ARG A 65 4.56 -5.87 -6.76
N TYR A 66 4.69 -4.78 -7.52
CA TYR A 66 3.60 -4.26 -8.36
C TYR A 66 3.87 -4.34 -9.86
N LEU A 67 5.11 -4.40 -10.31
CA LEU A 67 5.43 -4.40 -11.74
C LEU A 67 5.90 -5.77 -12.23
N ASP A 68 6.47 -6.59 -11.34
CA ASP A 68 6.86 -7.96 -11.62
C ASP A 68 5.64 -8.89 -11.72
N ASP A 69 5.53 -9.60 -12.84
CA ASP A 69 4.39 -10.49 -13.10
C ASP A 69 4.48 -11.80 -12.29
N SER A 70 5.70 -12.27 -12.00
CA SER A 70 5.92 -13.53 -11.27
C SER A 70 5.45 -13.44 -9.82
N PHE A 71 5.80 -12.35 -9.12
CA PHE A 71 5.35 -12.13 -7.75
C PHE A 71 3.83 -11.99 -7.68
N TYR A 72 3.22 -11.24 -8.60
CA TYR A 72 1.78 -11.05 -8.64
C TYR A 72 1.03 -12.38 -8.84
N ASP A 73 1.48 -13.20 -9.79
CA ASP A 73 0.89 -14.51 -10.06
C ASP A 73 1.07 -15.48 -8.89
N GLU A 74 2.23 -15.47 -8.24
CA GLU A 74 2.48 -16.24 -7.02
C GLU A 74 1.54 -15.82 -5.90
N LYS A 75 1.40 -14.53 -5.63
CA LYS A 75 0.49 -14.00 -4.61
C LYS A 75 -0.97 -14.38 -4.90
N ARG A 76 -1.41 -14.27 -6.15
CA ARG A 76 -2.77 -14.66 -6.56
C ARG A 76 -3.04 -16.16 -6.33
N LYS A 77 -2.07 -17.02 -6.66
CA LYS A 77 -2.14 -18.46 -6.37
C LYS A 77 -2.14 -18.72 -4.86
N ALA A 78 -1.35 -17.96 -4.11
CA ALA A 78 -1.23 -18.11 -2.66
C ALA A 78 -2.55 -17.85 -1.94
N ILE A 79 -3.33 -16.87 -2.35
CA ILE A 79 -4.66 -16.56 -1.78
C ILE A 79 -5.69 -17.67 -2.03
N GLN A 80 -5.48 -18.50 -3.05
CA GLN A 80 -6.31 -19.69 -3.23
C GLN A 80 -6.03 -20.77 -2.17
N ASN A 81 -4.92 -20.68 -1.43
CA ASN A 81 -4.60 -21.60 -0.35
C ASN A 81 -5.27 -21.14 0.94
N ILE A 82 -5.93 -22.08 1.62
CA ILE A 82 -6.42 -21.83 2.98
C ILE A 82 -5.27 -22.15 3.90
N TYR A 83 -4.73 -21.12 4.54
CA TYR A 83 -3.58 -21.24 5.41
C TYR A 83 -3.95 -21.91 6.73
N THR A 84 -3.04 -22.76 7.19
CA THR A 84 -3.03 -23.24 8.57
C THR A 84 -1.75 -22.76 9.24
N PHE A 85 -1.88 -22.24 10.45
CA PHE A 85 -0.76 -21.66 11.18
C PHE A 85 -0.03 -22.77 11.95
N LYS A 86 0.93 -23.42 11.29
CA LYS A 86 1.84 -24.37 11.92
C LYS A 86 3.28 -24.03 11.57
N VAL A 87 4.14 -24.00 12.58
CA VAL A 87 5.59 -23.83 12.44
C VAL A 87 6.22 -25.04 13.08
N ASP A 88 6.72 -25.96 12.26
CA ASP A 88 7.20 -27.27 12.70
C ASP A 88 8.73 -27.32 12.86
N GLY A 89 9.42 -26.18 12.75
CA GLY A 89 10.89 -26.07 12.82
C GLY A 89 11.38 -24.82 13.54
N PRO A 90 12.68 -24.75 13.86
CA PRO A 90 13.25 -23.58 14.51
C PRO A 90 13.29 -22.38 13.56
N CYS A 91 13.18 -21.18 14.13
CA CYS A 91 13.11 -19.94 13.39
C CYS A 91 14.34 -19.07 13.67
N ILE A 92 14.82 -18.39 12.64
CA ILE A 92 15.86 -17.36 12.71
C ILE A 92 15.22 -16.05 12.24
N ILE A 93 15.62 -14.95 12.84
CA ILE A 93 15.27 -13.61 12.38
C ILE A 93 16.54 -12.88 11.94
N ALA A 94 16.50 -12.30 10.75
CA ALA A 94 17.50 -11.38 10.23
C ALA A 94 16.93 -9.97 10.21
N ARG A 95 17.45 -9.07 11.05
CA ARG A 95 17.02 -7.68 11.16
C ARG A 95 17.99 -6.75 10.46
N ASN A 96 17.56 -5.50 10.24
CA ASN A 96 18.37 -4.43 9.65
C ASN A 96 18.87 -4.75 8.23
N LEU A 97 18.09 -5.48 7.44
CA LEU A 97 18.40 -5.66 6.02
C LEU A 97 18.24 -4.31 5.29
N PRO A 98 19.25 -3.83 4.53
CA PRO A 98 19.22 -2.54 3.84
C PRO A 98 17.99 -2.38 2.92
N GLU A 99 17.41 -1.18 2.77
CA GLU A 99 16.24 -0.96 1.88
C GLU A 99 16.56 -1.27 0.41
N ASP A 100 17.79 -1.00 -0.01
CA ASP A 100 18.27 -1.06 -1.39
C ASP A 100 18.78 -2.44 -1.82
N MET A 101 18.98 -3.38 -0.88
CA MET A 101 19.45 -4.72 -1.23
C MET A 101 18.36 -5.46 -2.05
N PRO A 102 18.64 -5.95 -3.27
CA PRO A 102 17.60 -6.60 -4.07
C PRO A 102 17.05 -7.86 -3.40
N GLY A 103 15.74 -8.08 -3.48
CA GLY A 103 15.10 -9.30 -2.95
C GLY A 103 15.73 -10.58 -3.52
N SER A 104 16.10 -10.57 -4.80
CA SER A 104 16.80 -11.66 -5.48
C SER A 104 18.15 -12.02 -4.85
N VAL A 105 18.88 -11.04 -4.30
CA VAL A 105 20.15 -11.26 -3.59
C VAL A 105 19.91 -11.93 -2.25
N ILE A 106 18.87 -11.52 -1.52
CA ILE A 106 18.46 -12.18 -0.26
C ILE A 106 18.03 -13.61 -0.55
N CYS A 107 17.13 -13.82 -1.53
CA CYS A 107 16.63 -15.14 -1.90
C CYS A 107 17.76 -16.09 -2.31
N SER A 108 18.63 -15.67 -3.25
CA SER A 108 19.74 -16.50 -3.72
C SER A 108 20.79 -16.79 -2.63
N THR A 109 20.88 -15.95 -1.60
CA THR A 109 21.73 -16.17 -0.44
C THR A 109 21.13 -17.22 0.48
N LEU A 110 19.86 -17.05 0.87
CA LEU A 110 19.17 -17.94 1.79
C LEU A 110 19.00 -19.35 1.22
N LEU A 111 18.75 -19.47 -0.10
CA LEU A 111 18.64 -20.75 -0.80
C LEU A 111 19.92 -21.60 -0.77
N LYS A 112 21.07 -21.05 -0.35
CA LYS A 112 22.31 -21.81 -0.14
C LYS A 112 22.38 -22.49 1.23
N CYS A 113 21.49 -22.13 2.15
CA CYS A 113 21.41 -22.80 3.46
C CYS A 113 20.71 -24.14 3.28
N GLU A 114 21.44 -25.24 3.46
CA GLU A 114 20.91 -26.60 3.24
C GLU A 114 19.73 -26.93 4.16
N ASP A 115 19.71 -26.32 5.34
CA ASP A 115 18.69 -26.49 6.37
C ASP A 115 17.46 -25.60 6.16
N LEU A 116 17.45 -24.75 5.14
CA LEU A 116 16.33 -23.88 4.85
C LEU A 116 15.08 -24.70 4.48
N GLU A 117 13.98 -24.45 5.20
CA GLU A 117 12.65 -24.94 4.82
C GLU A 117 11.89 -23.86 4.06
N ARG A 118 11.80 -22.66 4.63
CA ARG A 118 11.19 -21.48 3.99
C ARG A 118 11.71 -20.19 4.61
N PHE A 119 11.56 -19.08 3.91
CA PHE A 119 11.81 -17.76 4.47
C PHE A 119 10.79 -16.74 3.97
N TRP A 120 10.68 -15.64 4.70
CA TRP A 120 9.81 -14.53 4.37
C TRP A 120 10.52 -13.20 4.63
N ILE A 121 10.40 -12.25 3.71
CA ILE A 121 10.91 -10.89 3.89
C ILE A 121 9.72 -10.00 4.25
N GLN A 122 9.69 -9.51 5.48
CA GLN A 122 8.64 -8.65 6.00
C GLN A 122 8.45 -7.41 5.12
N GLN A 123 7.19 -7.00 4.95
CA GLN A 123 6.89 -5.75 4.25
C GLN A 123 7.53 -4.56 4.96
N GLN A 124 8.06 -3.63 4.17
CA GLN A 124 8.55 -2.36 4.69
C GLN A 124 7.37 -1.46 5.05
N SER A 125 7.32 -0.98 6.28
CA SER A 125 6.41 0.09 6.67
C SER A 125 7.19 1.32 7.09
N SER A 126 6.55 2.49 7.01
CA SER A 126 7.10 3.73 7.58
C SER A 126 7.39 3.60 9.08
N GLN A 127 6.67 2.72 9.78
CA GLN A 127 6.88 2.46 11.21
C GLN A 127 8.24 1.81 11.51
N ASN A 128 8.75 0.99 10.59
CA ASN A 128 10.04 0.29 10.74
C ASN A 128 11.20 1.05 10.08
N GLY A 129 11.00 2.31 9.71
CA GLY A 129 12.02 3.13 9.03
C GLY A 129 12.51 2.52 7.72
N PHE A 130 11.67 1.73 7.04
CA PHE A 130 12.00 0.98 5.82
C PHE A 130 13.14 -0.05 5.96
N SER A 131 13.60 -0.33 7.19
CA SER A 131 14.44 -1.50 7.46
C SER A 131 13.68 -2.78 7.18
N ARG A 132 14.34 -3.77 6.56
CA ARG A 132 13.72 -5.07 6.28
C ARG A 132 14.08 -6.07 7.38
N THR A 133 13.09 -6.88 7.70
CA THR A 133 13.24 -8.06 8.56
C THR A 133 12.99 -9.28 7.71
N CYS A 134 13.81 -10.31 7.84
CA CYS A 134 13.57 -11.60 7.22
C CYS A 134 13.39 -12.66 8.30
N TYR A 135 12.31 -13.43 8.20
CA TYR A 135 12.06 -14.59 9.04
C TYR A 135 12.44 -15.84 8.26
N ILE A 136 13.19 -16.74 8.88
CA ILE A 136 13.76 -17.91 8.23
C ILE A 136 13.39 -19.12 9.07
N ILE A 137 12.66 -20.05 8.47
CA ILE A 137 12.29 -21.32 9.09
C ILE A 137 13.23 -22.38 8.55
N LEU A 138 13.86 -23.09 9.47
CA LEU A 138 14.71 -24.23 9.17
C LEU A 138 13.90 -25.52 9.28
N LYS A 139 14.43 -26.57 8.66
CA LYS A 139 13.94 -27.94 8.84
C LYS A 139 13.97 -28.30 10.32
N LYS A 140 13.01 -29.13 10.75
CA LYS A 140 12.82 -29.53 12.15
C LYS A 140 14.10 -30.01 12.88
N GLU A 141 14.96 -30.73 12.18
CA GLU A 141 16.19 -31.33 12.74
C GLU A 141 17.44 -30.46 12.51
N ALA A 142 17.29 -29.24 12.00
CA ALA A 142 18.39 -28.34 11.68
C ALA A 142 19.11 -27.80 12.91
N SER A 143 20.42 -27.57 12.77
CA SER A 143 21.22 -26.85 13.76
C SER A 143 21.06 -25.34 13.55
N VAL A 144 20.36 -24.69 14.50
CA VAL A 144 20.16 -23.22 14.47
C VAL A 144 21.49 -22.48 14.52
N GLU A 145 22.41 -22.94 15.37
CA GLU A 145 23.73 -22.30 15.53
C GLU A 145 24.55 -22.35 14.24
N ASP A 146 24.61 -23.52 13.59
CA ASP A 146 25.35 -23.67 12.33
C ASP A 146 24.71 -22.85 11.20
N SER A 147 23.37 -22.83 11.14
CA SER A 147 22.62 -22.01 10.19
C SER A 147 22.88 -20.51 10.38
N ILE A 148 22.86 -20.02 11.63
CA ILE A 148 23.18 -18.63 11.95
C ILE A 148 24.63 -18.33 11.56
N LYS A 149 25.58 -19.19 11.90
CA LYS A 149 27.00 -19.03 11.56
C LYS A 149 27.21 -18.97 10.05
N PHE A 150 26.54 -19.83 9.30
CA PHE A 150 26.54 -19.83 7.85
C PHE A 150 25.98 -18.52 7.29
N MET A 151 24.78 -18.10 7.71
CA MET A 151 24.16 -16.86 7.22
C MET A 151 25.02 -15.64 7.56
N LYS A 152 25.57 -15.57 8.77
CA LYS A 152 26.53 -14.53 9.16
C LYS A 152 27.71 -14.54 8.20
N SER A 153 28.33 -15.68 7.90
CA SER A 153 29.47 -15.73 6.96
C SER A 153 29.17 -15.14 5.57
N ILE A 154 27.90 -15.12 5.14
CA ILE A 154 27.50 -14.54 3.86
C ILE A 154 27.13 -13.05 4.00
N PHE A 155 26.41 -12.69 5.07
CA PHE A 155 25.91 -11.33 5.29
C PHE A 155 26.92 -10.40 5.97
N ASP A 156 27.97 -10.92 6.60
CA ASP A 156 28.96 -10.20 7.43
C ASP A 156 29.98 -9.41 6.58
N ARG A 157 29.46 -8.57 5.68
CA ARG A 157 30.20 -7.59 4.88
C ARG A 157 30.13 -6.19 5.48
N GLY A 158 29.97 -6.08 6.81
CA GLY A 158 29.83 -4.80 7.51
C GLY A 158 28.47 -4.11 7.30
N LEU A 159 27.43 -4.87 6.92
CA LEU A 159 26.08 -4.32 6.67
C LEU A 159 25.25 -4.11 7.95
N GLY A 160 25.76 -4.51 9.13
CA GLY A 160 25.02 -4.37 10.39
C GLY A 160 23.78 -5.25 10.50
N ILE A 161 23.70 -6.33 9.70
CA ILE A 161 22.58 -7.28 9.73
C ILE A 161 22.67 -8.12 11.00
N GLU A 162 21.63 -8.07 11.82
CA GLU A 162 21.54 -8.84 13.06
C GLU A 162 20.84 -10.17 12.77
N ILE A 163 21.50 -11.28 13.07
CA ILE A 163 20.96 -12.63 12.86
C ILE A 163 20.95 -13.36 14.19
N GLU A 164 19.76 -13.71 14.67
CA GLU A 164 19.51 -14.33 15.97
C GLU A 164 18.47 -15.45 15.86
N GLU A 165 18.55 -16.40 16.80
CA GLU A 165 17.51 -17.40 16.99
C GLU A 165 16.23 -16.70 17.44
N PHE A 166 15.11 -17.17 16.90
CA PHE A 166 13.82 -16.58 17.12
C PHE A 166 12.83 -17.58 17.72
N ASP A 167 12.53 -17.43 19.00
CA ASP A 167 11.62 -18.32 19.69
C ASP A 167 10.15 -18.05 19.28
N VAL A 168 9.57 -19.06 18.62
CA VAL A 168 8.16 -19.09 18.20
C VAL A 168 7.26 -19.89 19.14
N SER A 169 7.81 -20.56 20.18
CA SER A 169 7.05 -21.45 21.05
C SER A 169 5.95 -20.74 21.85
N GLY A 170 6.13 -19.45 22.14
CA GLY A 170 5.13 -18.60 22.80
C GLY A 170 4.12 -17.94 21.87
N VAL A 171 4.20 -18.16 20.55
CA VAL A 171 3.34 -17.48 19.58
C VAL A 171 2.06 -18.24 19.41
N LYS A 172 0.98 -17.67 19.94
CA LYS A 172 -0.36 -18.18 19.67
C LYS A 172 -0.86 -17.61 18.36
N GLU A 173 -1.68 -18.42 17.69
CA GLU A 173 -2.43 -17.94 16.55
C GLU A 173 -3.27 -16.73 16.97
N PRO A 174 -3.29 -15.66 16.15
CA PRO A 174 -4.09 -14.49 16.42
C PRO A 174 -5.59 -14.82 16.54
N GLU A 175 -6.16 -14.67 17.75
CA GLU A 175 -7.61 -14.76 17.97
C GLU A 175 -8.29 -13.49 17.47
N ILE A 176 -9.12 -13.62 16.44
CA ILE A 176 -9.90 -12.50 15.92
C ILE A 176 -11.26 -12.53 16.59
N LEU A 177 -11.44 -11.64 17.56
CA LEU A 177 -12.70 -11.44 18.23
C LEU A 177 -13.44 -10.27 17.56
N PRO A 178 -14.48 -10.53 16.74
CA PRO A 178 -15.32 -9.45 16.27
C PRO A 178 -16.04 -8.82 17.47
N GLY A 179 -16.17 -7.49 17.47
CA GLY A 179 -17.14 -6.84 18.35
C GLY A 179 -18.53 -7.41 18.07
N GLY A 180 -19.33 -7.67 19.11
CA GLY A 180 -20.69 -8.18 18.95
C GLY A 180 -21.52 -7.21 18.10
N GLY A 181 -21.75 -7.55 16.83
CA GLY A 181 -22.49 -6.70 15.88
C GLY A 181 -21.81 -6.50 14.52
N ASP A 182 -20.55 -6.92 14.34
CA ASP A 182 -19.74 -6.45 13.20
C ASP A 182 -19.78 -7.31 11.91
N TYR A 183 -20.83 -8.12 11.76
CA TYR A 183 -20.95 -9.00 10.58
C TYR A 183 -20.96 -8.21 9.26
N SER A 184 -21.72 -7.11 9.21
CA SER A 184 -21.88 -6.33 7.98
C SER A 184 -20.57 -5.71 7.51
N MET A 185 -19.74 -5.20 8.43
CA MET A 185 -18.43 -4.62 8.06
C MET A 185 -17.45 -5.72 7.67
N ALA A 186 -17.35 -6.79 8.46
CA ALA A 186 -16.48 -7.92 8.13
C ALA A 186 -16.82 -8.51 6.76
N ARG A 187 -18.12 -8.63 6.45
CA ARG A 187 -18.61 -9.08 5.14
C ARG A 187 -18.23 -8.14 4.01
N SER A 188 -18.39 -6.83 4.21
CA SER A 188 -18.05 -5.82 3.20
C SER A 188 -16.54 -5.74 2.94
N ILE A 189 -15.73 -5.90 3.99
CA ILE A 189 -14.27 -6.02 3.88
C ILE A 189 -13.92 -7.29 3.09
N PHE A 190 -14.57 -8.43 3.38
CA PHE A 190 -14.34 -9.67 2.64
C PHE A 190 -14.63 -9.52 1.13
N ASP A 191 -15.77 -8.93 0.78
CA ASP A 191 -16.11 -8.61 -0.62
C ASP A 191 -15.06 -7.68 -1.26
N SER A 192 -14.59 -6.69 -0.52
CA SER A 192 -13.53 -5.79 -0.97
C SER A 192 -12.20 -6.51 -1.20
N MET A 193 -11.84 -7.47 -0.35
CA MET A 193 -10.65 -8.32 -0.56
C MET A 193 -10.81 -9.20 -1.80
N CYS A 194 -11.97 -9.81 -2.02
CA CYS A 194 -12.27 -10.56 -3.24
C CYS A 194 -12.10 -9.70 -4.49
N LYS A 195 -12.56 -8.43 -4.47
CA LYS A 195 -12.38 -7.48 -5.56
C LYS A 195 -10.92 -7.08 -5.78
N ILE A 196 -10.16 -6.83 -4.71
CA ILE A 196 -8.73 -6.49 -4.79
C ILE A 196 -7.93 -7.61 -5.45
N PHE A 197 -8.28 -8.87 -5.17
CA PHE A 197 -7.54 -10.03 -5.67
C PHE A 197 -8.16 -10.72 -6.88
N ASP A 198 -9.27 -10.19 -7.41
CA ASP A 198 -10.02 -10.76 -8.53
C ASP A 198 -10.35 -12.25 -8.30
N ILE A 199 -11.05 -12.51 -7.18
CA ILE A 199 -11.44 -13.85 -6.72
C ILE A 199 -12.96 -13.93 -6.59
N ASN A 200 -13.52 -15.09 -6.98
CA ASN A 200 -14.93 -15.38 -6.79
C ASN A 200 -15.24 -15.66 -5.30
N GLU A 201 -16.10 -14.81 -4.73
CA GLU A 201 -16.48 -14.89 -3.32
C GLU A 201 -17.17 -16.21 -2.93
N GLU A 202 -18.10 -16.70 -3.75
CA GLU A 202 -18.86 -17.92 -3.44
C GLU A 202 -17.94 -19.15 -3.46
N GLU A 203 -17.06 -19.22 -4.46
CA GLU A 203 -16.10 -20.31 -4.60
C GLU A 203 -15.15 -20.39 -3.40
N VAL A 204 -14.58 -19.24 -2.99
CA VAL A 204 -13.58 -19.22 -1.92
C VAL A 204 -14.20 -19.53 -0.55
N LEU A 205 -15.43 -19.05 -0.28
CA LEU A 205 -16.13 -19.36 0.96
C LEU A 205 -16.57 -20.82 1.02
N LYS A 206 -17.03 -21.39 -0.10
CA LYS A 206 -17.35 -22.81 -0.19
C LYS A 206 -16.11 -23.66 0.10
N LYS A 207 -14.97 -23.32 -0.49
CA LYS A 207 -13.68 -24.00 -0.21
C LYS A 207 -13.32 -23.89 1.27
N TYR A 208 -13.45 -22.70 1.86
CA TYR A 208 -13.17 -22.47 3.27
C TYR A 208 -14.05 -23.28 4.22
N SER A 209 -15.37 -23.32 3.97
CA SER A 209 -16.30 -24.14 4.75
C SER A 209 -15.98 -25.63 4.67
N LEU A 210 -15.59 -26.14 3.50
CA LEU A 210 -15.19 -27.54 3.34
C LEU A 210 -13.94 -27.88 4.15
N THR A 211 -12.94 -26.98 4.18
CA THR A 211 -11.71 -27.18 4.96
C THR A 211 -11.95 -27.20 6.47
N LEU A 212 -12.96 -26.48 6.97
CA LEU A 212 -13.31 -26.51 8.39
C LEU A 212 -13.99 -27.82 8.84
N GLY A 213 -14.37 -28.69 7.90
CA GLY A 213 -14.98 -29.99 8.21
C GLY A 213 -16.35 -29.94 8.91
N ASN A 214 -16.94 -28.75 9.07
CA ASN A 214 -18.20 -28.55 9.75
C ASN A 214 -19.28 -28.05 8.78
N THR A 215 -20.31 -28.86 8.58
CA THR A 215 -21.52 -28.47 7.84
C THR A 215 -22.48 -27.59 8.66
N SER A 216 -22.19 -27.36 9.94
CA SER A 216 -23.02 -26.60 10.89
C SER A 216 -22.53 -25.18 11.17
N VAL A 217 -21.37 -24.76 10.66
CA VAL A 217 -20.84 -23.41 10.91
C VAL A 217 -21.74 -22.40 10.21
N ASN A 218 -22.34 -21.51 10.99
CA ASN A 218 -23.18 -20.44 10.47
C ASN A 218 -22.30 -19.46 9.67
N GLN A 219 -22.33 -19.60 8.34
CA GLN A 219 -21.58 -18.75 7.39
C GLN A 219 -21.94 -17.26 7.52
N ASN A 220 -23.07 -16.94 8.15
CA ASN A 220 -23.54 -15.57 8.36
C ASN A 220 -23.13 -15.02 9.73
N THR A 221 -21.99 -15.46 10.28
CA THR A 221 -21.45 -14.95 11.54
C THR A 221 -20.20 -14.11 11.29
N ALA A 222 -20.00 -13.08 12.12
CA ALA A 222 -18.79 -12.27 12.06
C ALA A 222 -17.54 -13.12 12.31
N GLU A 223 -17.62 -14.11 13.20
CA GLU A 223 -16.53 -15.03 13.51
C GLU A 223 -16.12 -15.85 12.28
N PHE A 224 -17.08 -16.43 11.54
CA PHE A 224 -16.78 -17.17 10.32
C PHE A 224 -16.09 -16.29 9.27
N ILE A 225 -16.62 -15.09 9.01
CA ILE A 225 -16.03 -14.17 8.02
C ILE A 225 -14.66 -13.67 8.47
N CYS A 226 -14.46 -13.37 9.75
CA CYS A 226 -13.16 -13.00 10.30
C CYS A 226 -12.14 -14.14 10.17
N GLY A 227 -12.56 -15.37 10.43
CA GLY A 227 -11.73 -16.55 10.18
C GLY A 227 -11.39 -16.71 8.70
N ALA A 228 -12.33 -16.44 7.80
CA ALA A 228 -12.10 -16.46 6.35
C ALA A 228 -11.11 -15.37 5.93
N LEU A 229 -11.28 -14.13 6.41
CA LEU A 229 -10.34 -13.01 6.20
C LEU A 229 -8.92 -13.39 6.63
N ARG A 230 -8.79 -14.03 7.80
CA ARG A 230 -7.51 -14.50 8.31
C ARG A 230 -6.90 -15.60 7.46
N ASN A 231 -7.65 -16.67 7.21
CA ASN A 231 -7.10 -17.90 6.68
C ASN A 231 -6.96 -17.89 5.15
N ILE A 232 -7.63 -16.97 4.45
CA ILE A 232 -7.58 -16.84 2.99
C ILE A 232 -6.70 -15.64 2.60
N PHE A 233 -6.96 -14.48 3.21
CA PHE A 233 -6.32 -13.23 2.81
C PHE A 233 -5.18 -12.79 3.73
N LEU A 234 -4.91 -13.56 4.80
CA LEU A 234 -3.97 -13.17 5.85
C LEU A 234 -4.25 -11.77 6.38
N TYR A 235 -5.55 -11.45 6.52
CA TYR A 235 -6.02 -10.16 6.98
C TYR A 235 -6.47 -10.25 8.44
N CYS A 236 -5.83 -9.48 9.31
CA CYS A 236 -6.31 -9.31 10.68
C CYS A 236 -7.41 -8.23 10.72
N TYR A 237 -8.62 -8.62 11.07
CA TYR A 237 -9.74 -7.69 11.22
C TYR A 237 -9.48 -6.60 12.29
N THR A 238 -8.98 -6.99 13.47
CA THR A 238 -8.74 -6.08 14.60
C THR A 238 -7.64 -5.07 14.31
N CYS A 239 -6.50 -5.53 13.78
CA CYS A 239 -5.37 -4.68 13.42
C CYS A 239 -5.59 -3.95 12.08
N ALA A 240 -6.58 -4.39 11.30
CA ALA A 240 -6.88 -3.94 9.95
C ALA A 240 -5.64 -3.94 9.05
N HIS A 241 -4.90 -5.04 9.05
CA HIS A 241 -3.65 -5.19 8.32
C HIS A 241 -3.65 -6.51 7.55
N GLN A 242 -3.21 -6.46 6.30
CA GLN A 242 -2.95 -7.63 5.48
C GLN A 242 -1.48 -7.98 5.57
N TYR A 243 -1.20 -9.23 5.89
CA TYR A 243 0.12 -9.82 5.84
C TYR A 243 0.28 -10.61 4.55
N ASP A 244 1.51 -10.86 4.12
CA ASP A 244 1.74 -11.69 2.93
C ASP A 244 2.08 -13.14 3.30
N ASP A 245 2.54 -13.40 4.53
CA ASP A 245 2.85 -14.74 5.02
C ASP A 245 2.18 -15.06 6.37
N PRO A 246 1.74 -16.31 6.61
CA PRO A 246 1.17 -16.72 7.89
C PRO A 246 2.08 -16.45 9.09
N LEU A 247 3.40 -16.61 8.92
CA LEU A 247 4.38 -16.30 9.96
C LEU A 247 4.41 -14.80 10.24
N GLU A 248 4.44 -13.97 9.20
CA GLU A 248 4.37 -12.52 9.35
C GLU A 248 3.12 -12.12 10.12
N MET A 249 1.98 -12.74 9.83
CA MET A 249 0.75 -12.50 10.57
C MET A 249 0.86 -12.93 12.03
N MET A 250 1.32 -14.15 12.33
CA MET A 250 1.54 -14.62 13.70
C MET A 250 2.47 -13.70 14.49
N MET A 251 3.44 -13.10 13.80
CA MET A 251 4.49 -12.28 14.36
C MET A 251 4.08 -10.82 14.56
N GLY A 252 3.56 -10.19 13.52
CA GLY A 252 3.11 -8.80 13.55
C GLY A 252 1.83 -8.60 14.36
N CYS A 253 0.99 -9.64 14.42
CA CYS A 253 -0.29 -9.56 15.13
C CYS A 253 -0.21 -9.92 16.62
N ARG A 254 0.96 -10.27 17.17
CA ARG A 254 1.12 -10.69 18.58
C ARG A 254 0.45 -9.76 19.60
N ASN A 255 0.45 -8.45 19.33
CA ASN A 255 -0.04 -7.44 20.25
C ASN A 255 -1.47 -6.95 19.97
N HIS A 256 -2.24 -7.60 19.09
CA HIS A 256 -3.67 -7.37 18.80
C HIS A 256 -4.28 -6.11 19.42
N LYS A 257 -4.04 -4.96 18.81
CA LYS A 257 -4.59 -3.70 19.29
C LYS A 257 -5.39 -3.04 18.20
N GLU A 258 -6.63 -2.72 18.58
CA GLU A 258 -7.43 -1.78 17.82
C GLU A 258 -6.84 -0.38 18.03
N THR A 259 -6.37 0.23 16.94
CA THR A 259 -5.89 1.61 16.91
C THR A 259 -6.85 2.46 16.10
N ASP A 260 -6.79 3.79 16.26
CA ASP A 260 -7.58 4.71 15.42
C ASP A 260 -7.28 4.47 13.94
N ALA A 261 -6.02 4.22 13.57
CA ALA A 261 -5.65 3.88 12.20
C ALA A 261 -6.26 2.55 11.74
N ALA A 262 -6.36 1.55 12.62
CA ALA A 262 -7.03 0.29 12.28
C ALA A 262 -8.52 0.50 11.98
N SER A 263 -9.20 1.31 12.80
CA SER A 263 -10.61 1.67 12.57
C SER A 263 -10.81 2.39 11.24
N ARG A 264 -9.92 3.32 10.88
CA ARG A 264 -9.94 4.00 9.58
C ARG A 264 -9.74 3.03 8.42
N ARG A 265 -8.74 2.16 8.51
CA ARG A 265 -8.45 1.15 7.47
C ARG A 265 -9.66 0.26 7.22
N ARG A 266 -10.37 -0.16 8.28
CA ARG A 266 -11.64 -0.90 8.12
C ARG A 266 -12.72 -0.08 7.43
N GLU A 267 -12.92 1.18 7.82
CA GLU A 267 -13.90 2.06 7.18
C GLU A 267 -13.62 2.24 5.69
N PHE A 268 -12.36 2.53 5.33
CA PHE A 268 -11.96 2.72 3.94
C PHE A 268 -12.10 1.44 3.12
N LEU A 269 -11.60 0.32 3.66
CA LEU A 269 -11.67 -0.97 2.98
C LEU A 269 -13.10 -1.47 2.84
N CYS A 270 -13.97 -1.23 3.83
CA CYS A 270 -15.41 -1.54 3.76
C CYS A 270 -16.11 -0.82 2.59
N ASN A 271 -15.59 0.33 2.16
CA ASN A 271 -16.14 1.15 1.09
C ASN A 271 -15.31 1.09 -0.21
N TYR A 272 -14.44 0.11 -0.36
CA TYR A 272 -13.57 0.00 -1.53
C TYR A 272 -14.38 -0.26 -2.81
N ARG A 273 -14.13 0.57 -3.84
CA ARG A 273 -14.81 0.49 -5.15
C ARG A 273 -13.86 0.21 -6.31
N GLY A 274 -12.57 -0.01 -6.03
CA GLY A 274 -11.54 -0.09 -7.05
C GLY A 274 -11.20 1.27 -7.68
N PHE A 275 -10.23 1.24 -8.59
CA PHE A 275 -9.68 2.43 -9.24
C PHE A 275 -10.00 2.50 -10.74
N GLY A 276 -11.09 1.85 -11.18
CA GLY A 276 -11.47 1.84 -12.61
C GLY A 276 -11.79 3.21 -13.19
N TYR A 277 -12.07 4.21 -12.34
CA TYR A 277 -12.24 5.61 -12.75
C TYR A 277 -10.93 6.37 -12.94
N LEU A 278 -9.79 5.78 -12.54
CA LEU A 278 -8.46 6.31 -12.83
C LEU A 278 -8.00 5.74 -14.16
N SER A 279 -8.02 6.58 -15.19
CA SER A 279 -7.41 6.25 -16.47
C SER A 279 -5.93 6.59 -16.44
N ALA A 280 -5.07 5.64 -16.83
CA ALA A 280 -3.71 5.97 -17.22
C ALA A 280 -3.76 7.00 -18.36
N LYS A 281 -2.87 7.99 -18.31
CA LYS A 281 -2.77 8.97 -19.38
C LYS A 281 -2.43 8.29 -20.70
N THR A 282 -2.94 8.83 -21.79
CA THR A 282 -2.57 8.37 -23.13
C THR A 282 -1.18 8.84 -23.49
N LYS A 283 -0.58 8.19 -24.50
CA LYS A 283 0.69 8.64 -25.07
C LYS A 283 0.59 10.08 -25.57
N GLU A 284 -0.54 10.43 -26.19
CA GLU A 284 -0.82 11.76 -26.71
C GLU A 284 -0.90 12.80 -25.59
N GLU A 285 -1.58 12.49 -24.48
CA GLU A 285 -1.66 13.37 -23.31
C GLU A 285 -0.28 13.63 -22.69
N GLU A 286 0.56 12.59 -22.57
CA GLU A 286 1.93 12.76 -22.09
C GLU A 286 2.80 13.60 -23.04
N LEU A 287 2.69 13.38 -24.35
CA LEU A 287 3.42 14.18 -25.35
C LEU A 287 2.93 15.64 -25.39
N ASN A 288 1.64 15.87 -25.16
CA ASN A 288 1.08 17.21 -25.03
C ASN A 288 1.61 17.93 -23.80
N ASN A 289 1.78 17.25 -22.65
CA ASN A 289 2.42 17.83 -21.47
C ASN A 289 3.89 18.23 -21.74
N MET A 290 4.56 17.53 -22.65
CA MET A 290 5.93 17.82 -23.09
C MET A 290 5.99 18.85 -24.23
N THR A 291 4.87 19.46 -24.59
CA THR A 291 4.76 20.46 -25.65
C THR A 291 4.39 21.81 -25.05
N THR A 292 5.20 22.84 -25.31
CA THR A 292 4.86 24.22 -24.94
C THR A 292 4.30 24.96 -26.15
N ILE A 293 3.07 25.47 -26.05
CA ILE A 293 2.50 26.35 -27.07
C ILE A 293 3.03 27.76 -26.82
N VAL A 294 3.86 28.27 -27.74
CA VAL A 294 4.49 29.59 -27.61
C VAL A 294 3.56 30.67 -28.15
N ASN A 295 3.01 30.47 -29.35
CA ASN A 295 2.04 31.34 -30.02
C ASN A 295 1.03 30.46 -30.78
N GLU A 296 0.01 31.06 -31.39
CA GLU A 296 -0.83 30.39 -32.39
C GLU A 296 0.07 29.71 -33.44
N ASN A 297 -0.10 28.40 -33.59
CA ASN A 297 0.65 27.55 -34.52
C ASN A 297 2.17 27.46 -34.26
N HIS A 298 2.66 27.75 -33.06
CA HIS A 298 4.07 27.57 -32.71
C HIS A 298 4.22 26.67 -31.49
N TYR A 299 4.73 25.46 -31.71
CA TYR A 299 4.90 24.41 -30.70
C TYR A 299 6.38 24.24 -30.40
N LYS A 300 6.75 24.14 -29.13
CA LYS A 300 8.12 23.91 -28.69
C LYS A 300 8.25 22.56 -28.02
N CYS A 301 9.20 21.76 -28.48
CA CYS A 301 9.54 20.46 -27.90
C CYS A 301 10.19 20.65 -26.52
N GLY A 302 9.62 20.04 -25.49
CA GLY A 302 10.16 20.07 -24.12
C GLY A 302 11.49 19.35 -23.95
N PHE A 303 11.83 18.39 -24.83
CA PHE A 303 13.09 17.63 -24.74
C PHE A 303 14.30 18.36 -25.32
N CYS A 304 14.17 18.99 -26.50
CA CYS A 304 15.29 19.63 -27.19
C CYS A 304 15.11 21.13 -27.46
N GLY A 305 13.95 21.70 -27.11
CA GLY A 305 13.66 23.13 -27.26
C GLY A 305 13.39 23.58 -28.70
N LYS A 306 13.38 22.70 -29.69
CA LYS A 306 13.08 23.04 -31.10
C LYS A 306 11.62 23.47 -31.27
N SER A 307 11.41 24.43 -32.16
CA SER A 307 10.10 24.96 -32.50
C SER A 307 9.56 24.36 -33.81
N PHE A 308 8.24 24.23 -33.90
CA PHE A 308 7.52 23.63 -35.02
C PHE A 308 6.27 24.45 -35.31
N GLU A 309 5.92 24.55 -36.60
CA GLU A 309 4.75 25.32 -37.08
C GLU A 309 3.43 24.55 -36.98
N SER A 310 3.47 23.27 -36.59
CA SER A 310 2.25 22.48 -36.39
C SER A 310 2.43 21.37 -35.35
N GLU A 311 1.31 20.99 -34.74
CA GLU A 311 1.20 19.86 -33.82
C GLU A 311 1.69 18.56 -34.50
N LYS A 312 1.25 18.31 -35.75
CA LYS A 312 1.68 17.13 -36.50
C LYS A 312 3.20 17.03 -36.67
N PHE A 313 3.89 18.16 -36.88
CA PHE A 313 5.34 18.16 -37.03
C PHE A 313 6.07 17.89 -35.72
N ILE A 314 5.58 18.42 -34.59
CA ILE A 314 6.19 18.12 -33.28
C ILE A 314 5.97 16.65 -32.87
N PHE A 315 4.80 16.06 -33.14
CA PHE A 315 4.57 14.62 -32.92
C PHE A 315 5.48 13.74 -33.78
N ASN A 316 5.64 14.07 -35.07
CA ASN A 316 6.57 13.36 -35.94
C ASN A 316 8.03 13.55 -35.48
N HIS A 317 8.37 14.72 -34.95
CA HIS A 317 9.67 14.98 -34.36
C HIS A 317 9.93 14.11 -33.12
N PHE A 318 8.96 13.99 -32.20
CA PHE A 318 9.09 13.08 -31.05
C PHE A 318 9.41 11.65 -31.53
N ASN A 319 8.60 11.11 -32.46
CA ASN A 319 8.77 9.73 -32.96
C ASN A 319 10.15 9.49 -33.62
N ASN A 320 10.70 10.47 -34.33
CA ASN A 320 11.95 10.28 -35.07
C ASN A 320 13.23 10.68 -34.32
N LYS A 321 13.13 11.61 -33.35
CA LYS A 321 14.30 12.19 -32.66
C LYS A 321 14.35 11.87 -31.18
N HIS A 322 13.26 11.41 -30.59
CA HIS A 322 13.13 11.08 -29.17
C HIS A 322 12.52 9.67 -28.97
N GLU A 323 12.90 8.72 -29.83
CA GLU A 323 12.38 7.34 -29.78
C GLU A 323 12.60 6.68 -28.41
N SER A 324 13.76 6.89 -27.78
CA SER A 324 14.06 6.37 -26.44
C SER A 324 13.12 6.93 -25.37
N GLU A 325 12.79 8.23 -25.45
CA GLU A 325 11.89 8.89 -24.51
C GLU A 325 10.46 8.42 -24.70
N ILE A 326 10.02 8.20 -25.95
CA ILE A 326 8.70 7.63 -26.25
C ILE A 326 8.57 6.22 -25.69
N LYS A 327 9.57 5.36 -25.91
CA LYS A 327 9.58 4.01 -25.34
C LYS A 327 9.50 4.05 -23.82
N ARG A 328 10.15 5.03 -23.18
CA ARG A 328 10.05 5.25 -21.73
C ARG A 328 8.65 5.70 -21.31
N ILE A 329 8.01 6.61 -22.05
CA ILE A 329 6.62 7.05 -21.79
C ILE A 329 5.66 5.87 -21.91
N GLU A 330 5.74 5.10 -22.99
CA GLU A 330 4.89 3.92 -23.21
C GLU A 330 5.07 2.89 -22.11
N LYS A 331 6.32 2.61 -21.71
CA LYS A 331 6.62 1.74 -20.57
C LYS A 331 6.03 2.28 -19.26
N ASN A 332 6.18 3.57 -18.97
CA ASN A 332 5.62 4.17 -17.76
C ASN A 332 4.08 4.09 -17.72
N ILE A 333 3.41 4.29 -18.87
CA ILE A 333 1.95 4.16 -18.98
C ILE A 333 1.54 2.72 -18.69
N GLU A 334 2.25 1.73 -19.25
CA GLU A 334 1.97 0.32 -19.01
C GLU A 334 2.25 -0.09 -17.56
N ASP A 335 3.37 0.35 -17.00
CA ASP A 335 3.73 0.13 -15.60
C ASP A 335 2.66 0.75 -14.66
N PHE A 336 2.12 1.92 -15.01
CA PHE A 336 1.05 2.55 -14.22
C PHE A 336 -0.26 1.77 -14.30
N LYS A 337 -0.63 1.24 -15.48
CA LYS A 337 -1.80 0.36 -15.63
C LYS A 337 -1.65 -0.92 -14.80
N LYS A 338 -0.48 -1.55 -14.86
CA LYS A 338 -0.14 -2.71 -14.03
C LYS A 338 -0.25 -2.37 -12.55
N PHE A 339 0.31 -1.23 -12.13
CA PHE A 339 0.20 -0.78 -10.75
C PHE A 339 -1.25 -0.62 -10.30
N LEU A 340 -2.09 0.09 -11.08
CA LEU A 340 -3.49 0.33 -10.74
C LEU A 340 -4.30 -0.95 -10.51
N SER A 341 -4.06 -1.99 -11.32
CA SER A 341 -4.76 -3.28 -11.19
C SER A 341 -4.22 -4.15 -10.05
N ARG A 342 -3.11 -3.75 -9.41
CA ARG A 342 -2.40 -4.53 -8.38
C ARG A 342 -2.34 -3.83 -7.03
N ILE A 343 -3.03 -2.70 -6.85
CA ILE A 343 -3.11 -2.00 -5.56
C ILE A 343 -3.78 -2.93 -4.53
N ASP A 344 -3.02 -3.30 -3.50
CA ASP A 344 -3.46 -4.15 -2.39
C ASP A 344 -3.60 -3.35 -1.08
N CYS A 345 -3.96 -4.01 0.02
CA CYS A 345 -4.18 -3.34 1.31
C CYS A 345 -2.94 -2.61 1.85
N PHE A 346 -1.75 -3.12 1.54
CA PHE A 346 -0.50 -2.46 1.90
C PHE A 346 -0.37 -1.11 1.17
N MET A 347 -0.55 -1.10 -0.14
CA MET A 347 -0.51 0.15 -0.92
C MET A 347 -1.65 1.11 -0.54
N LEU A 348 -2.86 0.59 -0.29
CA LEU A 348 -3.97 1.41 0.19
C LEU A 348 -3.60 2.15 1.46
N SER A 349 -2.94 1.48 2.41
CA SER A 349 -2.50 2.12 3.66
C SER A 349 -1.52 3.28 3.41
N ILE A 350 -0.63 3.17 2.41
CA ILE A 350 0.30 4.24 2.02
C ILE A 350 -0.43 5.40 1.34
N VAL A 351 -1.36 5.09 0.44
CA VAL A 351 -2.14 6.09 -0.31
C VAL A 351 -3.06 6.87 0.64
N GLU A 352 -3.75 6.17 1.54
CA GLU A 352 -4.67 6.74 2.53
C GLU A 352 -3.95 7.41 3.70
N GLY A 353 -2.65 7.16 3.87
CA GLY A 353 -1.83 7.70 4.95
C GLY A 353 -2.17 7.11 6.32
N THR A 354 -2.57 5.84 6.32
CA THR A 354 -2.90 5.03 7.50
C THR A 354 -1.84 3.97 7.78
N ASP A 355 -0.67 4.04 7.14
CA ASP A 355 0.47 3.18 7.41
C ASP A 355 1.17 3.51 8.76
N ASP A 356 0.94 4.72 9.28
CA ASP A 356 1.28 5.10 10.66
C ASP A 356 0.03 5.21 11.55
N ASP A 357 0.16 4.89 12.85
CA ASP A 357 -0.97 4.90 13.79
C ASP A 357 -1.42 6.31 14.24
N ARG A 358 -0.90 7.39 13.64
CA ARG A 358 -1.22 8.75 14.06
C ARG A 358 -2.45 9.24 13.31
N VAL A 359 -3.36 9.92 14.02
CA VAL A 359 -4.47 10.64 13.39
C VAL A 359 -3.98 11.89 12.64
N PRO A 360 -4.70 12.38 11.62
CA PRO A 360 -4.37 13.62 10.94
C PRO A 360 -4.30 14.82 11.92
N ARG A 361 -3.17 15.54 11.92
CA ARG A 361 -2.92 16.64 12.87
C ARG A 361 -3.93 17.79 12.76
N PHE A 362 -4.48 18.03 11.56
CA PHE A 362 -5.46 19.10 11.33
C PHE A 362 -6.86 18.78 11.90
N LEU A 363 -7.08 17.56 12.41
CA LEU A 363 -8.25 17.21 13.21
C LEU A 363 -8.04 17.48 14.70
N LEU A 364 -6.79 17.61 15.14
CA LEU A 364 -6.47 17.96 16.52
C LEU A 364 -6.62 19.48 16.67
N PRO A 365 -7.49 19.98 17.56
CA PRO A 365 -7.66 21.41 17.76
C PRO A 365 -6.34 22.01 18.28
N ASN A 366 -5.63 22.74 17.42
CA ASN A 366 -4.41 23.43 17.81
C ASN A 366 -4.79 24.77 18.44
N ILE A 367 -4.83 24.82 19.78
CA ILE A 367 -5.31 25.95 20.59
C ILE A 367 -4.44 27.22 20.43
N LYS A 368 -3.23 27.13 19.84
CA LYS A 368 -2.24 28.22 19.91
C LYS A 368 -2.18 29.16 18.72
N ASP A 369 -2.59 28.74 17.52
CA ASP A 369 -2.45 29.57 16.33
C ASP A 369 -3.74 29.59 15.52
N ASP A 370 -4.42 30.73 15.56
CA ASP A 370 -5.65 31.03 14.84
C ASP A 370 -5.44 31.19 13.31
N ARG A 371 -4.38 30.62 12.74
CA ARG A 371 -4.02 30.81 11.32
C ARG A 371 -3.73 29.49 10.63
N ILE A 372 -4.38 29.28 9.49
CA ILE A 372 -3.97 28.25 8.55
C ILE A 372 -2.95 28.88 7.61
N VAL A 373 -1.71 28.45 7.72
CA VAL A 373 -0.67 28.75 6.72
C VAL A 373 -0.84 27.72 5.62
N TYR A 374 -1.44 28.15 4.51
CA TYR A 374 -1.41 27.36 3.30
C TYR A 374 0.05 27.21 2.86
N ASP A 375 0.52 25.97 2.70
CA ASP A 375 1.74 25.72 1.95
C ASP A 375 1.45 26.03 0.47
N MET A 376 1.58 27.31 0.15
CA MET A 376 1.38 27.89 -1.17
C MET A 376 2.68 27.86 -1.96
N GLY A 377 3.46 26.78 -1.89
CA GLY A 377 4.64 26.59 -2.74
C GLY A 377 4.35 26.58 -4.25
N SER A 378 3.12 26.86 -4.71
CA SER A 378 2.76 26.84 -6.13
C SER A 378 1.60 27.76 -6.56
N VAL A 379 1.09 28.65 -5.71
CA VAL A 379 0.02 29.57 -6.13
C VAL A 379 0.28 30.95 -5.54
N PHE A 380 0.58 31.89 -6.44
CA PHE A 380 0.73 33.36 -6.31
C PHE A 380 2.10 33.91 -6.69
N SER A 381 2.22 34.28 -7.98
CA SER A 381 3.21 35.22 -8.51
C SER A 381 2.54 36.58 -8.81
N GLY A 382 1.84 37.16 -7.83
CA GLY A 382 1.17 38.44 -7.99
C GLY A 382 1.13 39.20 -6.67
N GLU A 383 1.64 40.43 -6.68
CA GLU A 383 1.59 41.34 -5.53
C GLU A 383 0.14 41.71 -5.22
N ILE A 384 -0.32 41.39 -4.01
CA ILE A 384 -1.59 41.90 -3.49
C ILE A 384 -1.29 43.23 -2.79
N SER A 385 -1.56 44.33 -3.48
CA SER A 385 -1.60 45.65 -2.85
C SER A 385 -2.87 45.76 -2.01
N ILE A 386 -2.72 45.66 -0.68
CA ILE A 386 -3.81 45.98 0.25
C ILE A 386 -3.87 47.52 0.33
N GLY A 387 -4.91 48.10 -0.26
CA GLY A 387 -5.23 49.52 -0.11
C GLY A 387 -5.46 49.87 1.35
N LYS A 388 -4.93 51.02 1.77
CA LYS A 388 -5.05 51.55 3.14
C LYS A 388 -6.48 51.90 3.54
#